data_AF-A0A9Q3JGC4-F1
#
_entry.id   AF-A0A9Q3JGC4-F1
#
_cell.length_a   1.000
_cell.length_b   1.000
_cell.length_c   1.000
_cell.angle_alpha   90.00
_cell.angle_beta   90.00
_cell.angle_gamma   90.00
#
_symmetry.space_group_name_H-M   'P 1'
#
loop_
_entity.id
_entity.type
_entity.pdbx_description
1 polymer ?
#
loop_
_entity_poly.entity_id
_entity_poly.type
_entity_poly.pdbx_seq_one_letter_code
_entity_poly.pdbx_strand_id
1 'polypeptide(L)'
;MDWVTALPPGGDRSFNACLVLVDRYIKTPIFLPCHKDDSAMDTATMIFNRFISHIGLFQNIISDSNPKFTSALLTNLHSLFGRQLSFSTAYHPQADGLAERMIQNFKDLVRRFCAYGLEFKDSDYEPE
;
A
#
# COMPACT_ATOMS: atom_id res chain seq x y z
N MET A 1 2.24 -6.60 1.57
CA MET A 1 1.95 -5.18 1.90
C MET A 1 3.06 -4.66 2.78
N ASP A 2 3.48 -3.42 2.52
CA ASP A 2 4.53 -2.75 3.31
C ASP A 2 4.27 -1.24 3.37
N TRP A 3 4.84 -0.57 4.37
CA TRP A 3 4.73 0.87 4.54
C TRP A 3 6.05 1.57 4.21
N VAL A 4 5.93 2.66 3.47
CA VAL A 4 6.97 3.68 3.35
C VAL A 4 6.60 4.81 4.31
N THR A 5 7.38 4.99 5.36
CA THR A 5 7.14 6.04 6.37
C THR A 5 8.27 7.07 6.34
N ALA A 6 8.08 8.16 7.09
CA ALA A 6 9.03 9.28 7.18
C ALA A 6 9.26 9.98 5.83
N LEU A 7 8.22 10.09 5.02
CA LEU A 7 8.22 10.96 3.85
C LEU A 7 7.96 12.41 4.29
N PRO A 8 8.57 13.41 3.64
CA PRO A 8 8.17 14.80 3.89
C PRO A 8 6.69 14.97 3.55
N PRO A 9 5.94 15.77 4.35
CA PRO A 9 4.54 16.03 4.07
C PRO A 9 4.33 16.60 2.66
N GLY A 10 3.46 15.95 1.88
CA GLY A 10 3.23 16.31 0.47
C GLY A 10 1.75 16.48 0.12
N GLY A 11 1.49 17.40 -0.82
CA GLY A 11 0.15 17.72 -1.34
C GLY A 11 -0.78 18.43 -0.33
N ASP A 12 -2.00 18.74 -0.74
CA ASP A 12 -2.98 19.49 0.06
C ASP A 12 -3.37 18.82 1.38
N ARG A 13 -3.21 17.49 1.46
CA ARG A 13 -3.54 16.68 2.63
C ARG A 13 -2.34 16.35 3.52
N SER A 14 -1.15 16.85 3.18
CA SER A 14 0.08 16.69 3.97
C SER A 14 0.38 15.22 4.32
N PHE A 15 0.24 14.31 3.35
CA PHE A 15 0.54 12.90 3.56
C PHE A 15 2.03 12.70 3.84
N ASN A 16 2.36 11.89 4.84
CA ASN A 16 3.74 11.67 5.30
C ASN A 16 4.14 10.18 5.28
N ALA A 17 3.27 9.33 4.76
CA ALA A 17 3.50 7.91 4.56
C ALA A 17 2.80 7.43 3.27
N CYS A 18 3.20 6.25 2.81
CA CYS A 18 2.57 5.57 1.69
C CYS A 18 2.47 4.07 2.01
N LEU A 19 1.28 3.51 1.90
CA LEU A 19 1.07 2.07 1.92
C LEU A 19 1.30 1.51 0.51
N VAL A 20 2.08 0.45 0.41
CA VAL A 20 2.36 -0.26 -0.84
C VAL A 20 1.68 -1.63 -0.81
N LEU A 21 0.78 -1.84 -1.76
CA LEU A 21 0.10 -3.10 -1.99
C LEU A 21 0.56 -3.65 -3.33
N VAL A 22 1.06 -4.88 -3.34
CA VAL A 22 1.48 -5.53 -4.58
C VAL A 22 0.58 -6.73 -4.77
N ASP A 23 -0.17 -6.74 -5.87
CA ASP A 23 -0.85 -7.96 -6.28
C ASP A 23 0.16 -8.96 -6.85
N ARG A 24 0.17 -10.18 -6.30
CA ARG A 24 1.17 -11.19 -6.66
C ARG A 24 0.93 -11.82 -8.03
N TYR A 25 -0.28 -11.73 -8.58
CA TYR A 25 -0.65 -12.29 -9.87
C TYR A 25 -0.34 -11.31 -11.01
N ILE A 26 -0.86 -10.09 -10.94
CA ILE A 26 -0.62 -9.06 -11.97
C ILE A 26 0.72 -8.34 -11.84
N LYS A 27 1.42 -8.52 -10.70
CA LYS A 27 2.73 -7.89 -10.39
C LYS A 27 2.70 -6.36 -10.43
N THR A 28 1.52 -5.77 -10.27
CA THR A 28 1.31 -4.32 -10.27
C THR A 28 1.30 -3.81 -8.84
N PRO A 29 2.12 -2.79 -8.51
CA PRO A 29 2.06 -2.12 -7.23
C PRO A 29 0.97 -1.05 -7.26
N ILE A 30 0.24 -0.94 -6.16
CA ILE A 30 -0.64 0.17 -5.85
C ILE A 30 -0.04 0.94 -4.68
N PHE A 31 0.06 2.25 -4.87
CA PHE A 31 0.56 3.20 -3.89
C PHE A 31 -0.60 3.99 -3.31
N LEU A 32 -0.83 3.85 -2.01
CA LEU A 32 -1.88 4.54 -1.30
C LEU A 32 -1.26 5.56 -0.34
N PRO A 33 -1.33 6.88 -0.63
CA PRO A 33 -0.82 7.90 0.27
C PRO A 33 -1.66 7.92 1.56
N CYS A 34 -0.97 7.98 2.69
CA CYS A 34 -1.58 7.86 4.01
C CYS A 34 -0.77 8.67 5.05
N HIS A 35 -1.25 8.68 6.29
CA HIS A 35 -0.50 9.23 7.42
C HIS A 35 0.15 8.10 8.22
N LYS A 36 1.34 8.36 8.77
CA LYS A 36 2.06 7.41 9.62
C LYS A 36 1.24 6.97 10.83
N ASP A 37 0.41 7.88 11.34
CA ASP A 37 -0.38 7.71 12.55
C ASP A 37 -1.83 7.28 12.25
N ASP A 38 -2.14 6.91 10.99
CA ASP A 38 -3.44 6.38 10.62
C ASP A 38 -3.79 5.14 11.44
N SER A 39 -5.03 5.07 11.89
CA SER A 39 -5.49 3.88 12.61
C SER A 39 -5.62 2.69 11.67
N ALA A 40 -5.66 1.49 12.25
CA ALA A 40 -5.95 0.28 11.48
C ALA A 40 -7.34 0.35 10.80
N MET A 41 -8.29 1.12 11.33
CA MET A 41 -9.61 1.29 10.69
C MET A 41 -9.54 2.25 9.50
N ASP A 42 -8.82 3.37 9.64
CA ASP A 42 -8.63 4.35 8.57
C ASP A 42 -7.92 3.70 7.38
N THR A 43 -6.87 2.93 7.68
CA THR A 43 -6.14 2.15 6.69
C THR A 43 -7.03 1.10 6.02
N ALA A 44 -7.86 0.38 6.79
CA ALA A 44 -8.75 -0.63 6.21
C ALA A 44 -9.78 0.01 5.25
N THR A 45 -10.35 1.14 5.65
CA THR A 45 -11.31 1.91 4.84
C THR A 45 -10.66 2.45 3.57
N MET A 46 -9.42 2.93 3.66
CA MET A 46 -8.64 3.39 2.51
C MET A 46 -8.40 2.25 1.51
N ILE A 47 -7.98 1.07 1.99
CA ILE A 47 -7.77 -0.10 1.14
C ILE A 47 -9.08 -0.53 0.48
N PHE A 48 -10.17 -0.59 1.25
CA PHE A 48 -11.49 -0.95 0.73
C PHE A 48 -11.93 0.00 -0.39
N ASN A 49 -11.82 1.31 -0.19
CA ASN A 49 -12.28 2.29 -1.17
C ASN A 49 -11.40 2.36 -2.42
N ARG A 50 -10.07 2.28 -2.26
CA ARG A 50 -9.13 2.53 -3.36
C ARG A 50 -8.63 1.28 -4.04
N PHE A 51 -8.37 0.21 -3.31
CA PHE A 51 -7.80 -0.99 -3.92
C PHE A 51 -8.86 -1.81 -4.66
N ILE A 52 -10.02 -1.99 -4.04
CA ILE A 52 -11.08 -2.85 -4.58
C ILE A 52 -11.67 -2.29 -5.86
N SER A 53 -11.83 -0.96 -5.92
CA SER A 53 -12.27 -0.29 -7.14
C SER A 53 -11.30 -0.49 -8.30
N HIS A 54 -10.00 -0.68 -8.03
CA HIS A 54 -8.97 -0.83 -9.06
C HIS A 54 -8.66 -2.27 -9.48
N ILE A 55 -8.61 -3.22 -8.55
CA ILE A 55 -8.14 -4.60 -8.82
C ILE A 55 -9.20 -5.66 -8.49
N GLY A 56 -10.16 -5.34 -7.62
CA GLY A 56 -11.14 -6.29 -7.09
C GLY A 56 -10.71 -6.93 -5.76
N LEU A 57 -11.39 -8.01 -5.36
CA LEU A 57 -11.22 -8.65 -4.05
C LEU A 57 -9.92 -9.44 -3.96
N PHE A 58 -9.21 -9.25 -2.85
CA PHE A 58 -8.04 -10.07 -2.51
C PHE A 58 -8.45 -11.39 -1.87
N GLN A 59 -7.72 -12.46 -2.20
CA GLN A 59 -7.88 -13.74 -1.53
C GLN A 59 -6.97 -13.91 -0.31
N ASN A 60 -5.81 -13.25 -0.27
CA ASN A 60 -4.83 -13.37 0.82
C ASN A 60 -3.96 -12.12 0.93
N ILE A 61 -3.72 -11.63 2.15
CA ILE A 61 -2.83 -10.50 2.43
C ILE A 61 -1.65 -10.99 3.27
N ILE A 62 -0.44 -10.74 2.76
CA ILE A 62 0.83 -11.01 3.47
C ILE A 62 1.45 -9.66 3.85
N SER A 63 1.95 -9.55 5.09
CA SER A 63 2.63 -8.36 5.59
C SER A 63 3.73 -8.72 6.57
N ASP A 64 4.87 -8.05 6.42
CA ASP A 64 6.02 -8.17 7.31
C ASP A 64 6.07 -7.04 8.36
N SER A 65 4.97 -6.30 8.52
CA SER A 65 4.85 -5.16 9.43
C SER A 65 4.38 -5.56 10.82
N ASN A 66 4.25 -4.59 11.75
CA ASN A 66 3.88 -4.82 13.15
C ASN A 66 2.67 -5.79 13.27
N PRO A 67 2.85 -7.00 13.83
CA PRO A 67 1.81 -8.02 13.87
C PRO A 67 0.52 -7.58 14.56
N LYS A 68 0.61 -6.70 15.57
CA LYS A 68 -0.58 -6.18 16.28
C LYS A 68 -1.41 -5.27 15.39
N PHE A 69 -0.76 -4.35 14.68
CA PHE A 69 -1.43 -3.47 13.73
C PHE A 69 -2.00 -4.26 12.57
N THR A 70 -1.21 -5.18 12.00
CA THR A 70 -1.64 -6.06 10.91
C THR A 70 -2.85 -6.89 11.31
N SER A 71 -2.86 -7.50 12.49
CA SER A 71 -4.01 -8.27 12.97
C SER A 71 -5.29 -7.41 13.08
N ALA A 72 -5.18 -6.21 13.65
CA ALA A 72 -6.30 -5.27 13.74
C ALA A 72 -6.81 -4.82 12.36
N LEU A 73 -5.88 -4.51 11.44
CA LEU A 73 -6.19 -4.14 10.05
C LEU A 73 -6.96 -5.25 9.34
N LEU A 74 -6.46 -6.50 9.40
CA LEU A 74 -7.10 -7.64 8.76
C LEU A 74 -8.48 -7.92 9.35
N THR A 75 -8.66 -7.72 10.66
CA THR A 75 -9.97 -7.84 11.33
C THR A 75 -10.96 -6.78 10.82
N ASN A 76 -10.50 -5.54 10.67
CA ASN A 76 -11.33 -4.46 10.14
C ASN A 76 -11.66 -4.71 8.65
N LEU A 77 -10.69 -5.13 7.85
CA LEU A 77 -10.91 -5.52 6.46
C LEU A 77 -11.94 -6.66 6.38
N HIS A 78 -11.79 -7.72 7.17
CA HIS A 78 -12.77 -8.82 7.24
C HIS A 78 -14.18 -8.31 7.54
N SER A 79 -14.31 -7.34 8.45
CA SER A 79 -15.59 -6.75 8.81
C SER A 79 -16.19 -5.91 7.69
N LEU A 80 -15.36 -5.19 6.93
CA LEU A 80 -15.78 -4.39 5.76
C LEU A 80 -16.18 -5.26 4.56
N PHE A 81 -15.50 -6.39 4.37
CA PHE A 81 -15.72 -7.29 3.22
C PHE A 81 -16.70 -8.43 3.47
N GLY A 82 -16.96 -8.78 4.73
CA GLY A 82 -17.70 -10.00 5.10
C GLY A 82 -16.87 -11.28 4.90
N ARG A 83 -17.56 -12.44 4.89
CA ARG A 83 -17.00 -13.81 4.87
C ARG A 83 -16.14 -14.18 3.63
N GLN A 84 -15.79 -13.24 2.76
CA GLN A 84 -15.10 -13.51 1.49
C GLN A 84 -13.57 -13.40 1.53
N LEU A 85 -12.95 -12.99 2.66
CA LEU A 85 -11.48 -13.02 2.78
C LEU A 85 -10.98 -14.15 3.67
N SER A 86 -10.12 -14.97 3.10
CA SER A 86 -9.17 -15.77 3.86
C SER A 86 -7.92 -14.94 4.16
N PHE A 87 -7.48 -14.95 5.41
CA PHE A 87 -6.19 -14.37 5.78
C PHE A 87 -5.21 -15.49 6.11
N SER A 88 -4.05 -15.47 5.47
CA SER A 88 -2.93 -16.34 5.83
C SER A 88 -1.70 -15.46 6.03
N THR A 89 -1.11 -15.55 7.21
CA THR A 89 0.14 -14.85 7.58
C THR A 89 1.39 -15.67 7.21
N ALA A 90 1.27 -16.62 6.27
CA ALA A 90 2.37 -17.50 5.89
C ALA A 90 3.35 -16.78 4.96
N TYR A 91 4.50 -16.38 5.50
CA TYR A 91 5.66 -15.89 4.75
C TYR A 91 6.15 -16.97 3.75
N HIS A 92 6.22 -16.66 2.45
CA HIS A 92 6.69 -17.59 1.41
C HIS A 92 7.72 -16.88 0.49
N PRO A 93 9.03 -17.05 0.76
CA PRO A 93 10.11 -16.23 0.19
C PRO A 93 10.21 -16.23 -1.35
N GLN A 94 9.70 -17.26 -2.03
CA GLN A 94 9.91 -17.43 -3.48
C GLN A 94 9.15 -16.44 -4.35
N ALA A 95 8.00 -15.93 -3.88
CA ALA A 95 7.20 -14.93 -4.61
C ALA A 95 7.46 -13.49 -4.12
N ASP A 96 8.04 -13.35 -2.92
CA ASP A 96 8.22 -12.06 -2.24
C ASP A 96 9.42 -11.27 -2.78
N GLY A 97 10.48 -11.93 -3.26
CA GLY A 97 11.67 -11.23 -3.75
C GLY A 97 11.46 -10.29 -4.94
N LEU A 98 10.37 -10.41 -5.71
CA LEU A 98 9.99 -9.43 -6.73
C LEU A 98 9.22 -8.24 -6.13
N ALA A 99 8.28 -8.51 -5.23
CA ALA A 99 7.51 -7.48 -4.54
C ALA A 99 8.42 -6.62 -3.65
N GLU A 100 9.34 -7.26 -2.90
CA GLU A 100 10.37 -6.61 -2.10
C GLU A 100 11.23 -5.67 -2.96
N ARG A 101 11.76 -6.15 -4.10
CA ARG A 101 12.55 -5.32 -5.02
C ARG A 101 11.77 -4.13 -5.55
N MET A 102 10.49 -4.32 -5.88
CA MET A 102 9.64 -3.24 -6.36
C MET A 102 9.37 -2.18 -5.28
N ILE A 103 9.11 -2.61 -4.05
CA ILE A 103 8.94 -1.72 -2.89
C ILE A 103 10.23 -0.94 -2.63
N GLN A 104 11.40 -1.58 -2.68
CA GLN A 104 12.69 -0.90 -2.50
C GLN A 104 12.95 0.15 -3.58
N ASN A 105 12.75 -0.20 -4.86
CA ASN A 105 12.90 0.74 -5.96
C ASN A 105 11.98 1.96 -5.80
N PHE A 106 10.73 1.73 -5.36
CA PHE A 106 9.80 2.82 -5.11
C PHE A 106 10.23 3.69 -3.93
N LYS A 107 10.67 3.09 -2.80
CA LYS A 107 11.20 3.84 -1.65
C LYS A 107 12.35 4.75 -2.07
N ASP A 108 13.28 4.24 -2.87
CA ASP A 108 14.42 5.01 -3.37
C ASP A 108 14.00 6.12 -4.33
N LEU A 109 13.05 5.86 -5.22
CA LEU A 109 12.52 6.87 -6.14
C LEU A 109 11.86 8.02 -5.37
N VAL A 110 10.95 7.72 -4.43
CA VAL A 110 10.26 8.75 -3.63
C VAL A 110 11.25 9.55 -2.81
N ARG A 111 12.21 8.89 -2.14
CA ARG A 111 13.25 9.60 -1.36
C ARG A 111 14.07 10.56 -2.22
N ARG A 112 14.49 10.11 -3.41
CA ARG A 112 15.22 10.97 -4.36
C ARG A 112 14.34 12.11 -4.82
N PHE A 113 13.09 11.85 -5.19
CA PHE A 113 12.16 12.87 -5.64
C PHE A 113 11.97 13.96 -4.58
N CYS A 114 11.72 13.56 -3.34
CA CYS A 114 11.60 14.44 -2.19
C CYS A 114 12.88 15.21 -1.86
N ALA A 115 14.06 14.60 -2.01
CA ALA A 115 15.34 15.24 -1.71
C ALA A 115 15.77 16.25 -2.79
N TYR A 116 15.46 15.97 -4.05
CA TYR A 116 15.90 16.79 -5.19
C TYR A 116 14.85 17.80 -5.66
N GLY A 117 13.65 17.83 -5.05
CA GLY A 117 12.58 18.76 -5.42
C GLY A 117 12.16 18.61 -6.88
N LEU A 118 12.21 17.38 -7.41
CA LEU A 118 11.79 17.11 -8.77
C LEU A 118 10.29 17.40 -8.86
N GLU A 119 9.87 18.06 -9.93
CA GLU A 119 8.45 18.26 -10.25
C GLU A 119 8.06 17.26 -11.32
N PHE A 120 6.88 16.64 -11.18
CA PHE A 120 6.33 15.88 -12.28
C PHE A 120 5.97 16.87 -13.39
N LYS A 121 6.40 16.57 -14.61
CA LYS A 121 5.90 17.31 -15.76
C LYS A 121 4.44 16.86 -15.94
N ASP A 122 3.49 17.73 -15.61
CA ASP A 122 2.07 17.51 -15.92
C ASP A 122 1.86 17.53 -17.44
N SER A 123 2.14 16.40 -18.09
CA SER A 123 1.79 16.06 -19.48
C SER A 123 2.17 14.58 -19.64
N ASP A 124 1.28 13.59 -19.56
CA ASP A 124 0.38 13.18 -20.64
C ASP A 124 -0.55 12.05 -20.13
N TYR A 125 -1.48 12.34 -19.21
CA TYR A 125 -2.54 11.38 -18.85
C TYR A 125 -3.89 11.93 -19.31
N GLU A 126 -4.20 11.74 -20.59
CA GLU A 126 -5.58 11.76 -21.07
C GLU A 126 -6.17 10.36 -20.84
N PRO A 127 -7.20 10.20 -19.99
CA PRO A 127 -7.91 8.94 -19.91
C PRO A 127 -8.72 8.74 -21.20
N GLU A 128 -8.42 7.68 -21.96
CA GLU A 128 -9.29 7.14 -23.01
C GLU A 128 -10.62 6.61 -22.44
#